data_AF-A0A7C4B7V1-F1
#
_entry.id   AF-A0A7C4B7V1-F1
#
_cell.length_a   1.000
_cell.length_b   1.000
_cell.length_c   1.000
_cell.angle_alpha   90.00
_cell.angle_beta   90.00
_cell.angle_gamma   90.00
#
_symmetry.space_group_name_H-M   'P 1'
#
loop_
_entity.id
_entity.type
_entity.pdbx_description
1 polymer ?
#
loop_
_entity_poly.entity_id
_entity_poly.type
_entity_poly.pdbx_seq_one_letter_code
_entity_poly.pdbx_strand_id
1 'polypeptide(L)'
;MSQTQTVVTNLRMEKPDWLQVKAIAGELGMSVNKFINYLIKKVITREQLGVVEDYRQARIWEELPKIALKSNGKPMGLSEDDEIIYD
;
A
#
# COMPACT_ATOMS: atom_id res chain seq x y z
N MET A 1 -13.16 17.75 30.83
CA MET A 1 -12.50 17.86 29.51
C MET A 1 -11.26 16.97 29.56
N SER A 2 -11.21 15.88 28.78
CA SER A 2 -10.03 15.01 28.75
C SER A 2 -8.88 15.78 28.10
N GLN A 3 -7.80 16.04 28.83
CA GLN A 3 -6.63 16.70 28.27
C GLN A 3 -5.96 15.73 27.28
N THR A 4 -5.83 16.14 26.03
CA THR A 4 -5.11 15.38 25.01
C THR A 4 -3.62 15.44 25.34
N GLN A 5 -3.09 14.39 25.98
CA GLN A 5 -1.65 14.27 26.22
C GLN A 5 -0.94 14.03 24.88
N THR A 6 0.02 14.89 24.56
CA THR A 6 0.86 14.73 23.35
C THR A 6 2.08 13.90 23.71
N VAL A 7 2.24 12.74 23.08
CA VAL A 7 3.40 11.87 23.24
C VAL A 7 4.34 12.06 22.06
N VAL A 8 5.64 12.22 22.33
CA VAL A 8 6.69 12.32 21.31
C VAL A 8 7.46 11.01 21.29
N THR A 9 7.52 10.38 20.12
CA THR A 9 8.20 9.10 19.92
C THR A 9 9.20 9.21 18.77
N ASN A 10 10.37 8.61 18.94
CA ASN A 10 11.37 8.49 17.88
C ASN A 10 11.07 7.23 17.04
N LEU A 11 10.92 7.40 15.73
CA LEU A 11 10.68 6.32 14.78
C LEU A 11 11.99 5.95 14.07
N ARG A 12 12.32 4.66 14.02
CA ARG A 12 13.45 4.13 13.24
C ARG A 12 12.90 3.51 11.95
N MET A 13 13.41 3.94 10.81
CA MET A 13 13.03 3.44 9.49
C MET A 13 14.17 3.61 8.50
N GLU A 14 14.10 2.89 7.39
CA GLU A 14 15.06 3.04 6.32
C GLU A 14 14.91 4.40 5.64
N LYS A 15 16.04 4.91 5.13
CA LYS A 15 16.08 6.19 4.42
C LYS A 15 15.15 6.24 3.20
N PRO A 16 15.06 5.21 2.31
CA PRO A 16 14.12 5.24 1.19
C PRO A 16 12.66 5.39 1.64
N ASP A 17 12.24 4.63 2.64
CA ASP A 17 10.87 4.68 3.17
C ASP A 17 10.54 6.06 3.73
N TRP A 18 11.49 6.67 4.45
CA TRP A 18 11.31 8.03 4.97
C TRP A 18 11.10 9.08 3.87
N LEU A 19 11.79 8.94 2.74
CA LEU A 19 11.61 9.83 1.59
C LEU A 19 10.24 9.65 0.95
N GLN A 20 9.78 8.41 0.81
CA GLN A 20 8.43 8.14 0.29
C GLN A 20 7.35 8.73 1.19
N VAL A 21 7.46 8.52 2.51
CA VAL A 21 6.53 9.10 3.50
C VAL A 21 6.47 10.63 3.38
N LYS A 22 7.62 11.29 3.18
CA LYS A 22 7.67 12.73 2.96
C LYS A 22 7.01 13.17 1.66
N ALA A 23 7.27 12.47 0.56
CA ALA A 23 6.69 12.78 -0.74
C ALA A 23 5.16 12.70 -0.68
N ILE A 24 4.62 11.59 -0.18
CA ILE A 24 3.18 11.37 -0.07
C ILE A 24 2.52 12.39 0.88
N ALA A 25 3.16 12.69 2.01
CA ALA A 25 2.65 13.73 2.92
C ALA A 25 2.58 15.09 2.23
N GLY A 26 3.59 15.43 1.40
CA GLY A 26 3.64 16.62 0.58
C GLY A 26 2.53 16.68 -0.47
N GLU A 27 2.32 15.59 -1.21
CA GLU A 27 1.25 15.47 -2.21
C GLU A 27 -0.15 15.66 -1.60
N LEU A 28 -0.36 15.14 -0.39
CA LEU A 28 -1.61 15.28 0.35
C LEU A 28 -1.73 16.62 1.10
N GLY A 29 -0.75 17.51 0.98
CA GLY A 29 -0.76 18.84 1.63
C GLY A 29 -0.77 18.76 3.15
N MET A 30 -0.18 17.73 3.74
CA MET A 30 -0.17 17.51 5.19
C MET A 30 1.25 17.41 5.75
N SER A 31 1.40 17.74 7.04
CA SER A 31 2.68 17.50 7.71
C SER A 31 2.93 16.00 7.86
N VAL A 32 4.19 15.61 7.86
CA VAL A 32 4.60 14.20 8.02
C VAL A 32 4.02 13.60 9.30
N ASN A 33 4.04 14.35 10.41
CA ASN A 33 3.45 13.89 11.68
C ASN A 33 1.93 13.69 11.57
N LYS A 34 1.22 14.56 10.83
CA LYS A 34 -0.21 14.41 10.59
C LYS A 34 -0.49 13.19 9.71
N PHE A 35 0.35 12.93 8.72
CA PHE A 35 0.25 11.76 7.85
C PHE A 35 0.47 10.45 8.61
N ILE A 36 1.52 10.38 9.44
CA ILE A 36 1.78 9.20 10.29
C ILE A 36 0.59 8.93 11.22
N ASN A 37 0.07 9.96 11.88
CA ASN A 37 -1.11 9.83 12.73
C ASN A 37 -2.37 9.41 11.94
N TYR A 38 -2.53 9.87 10.71
CA TYR A 38 -3.59 9.43 9.82
C TYR A 38 -3.47 7.95 9.47
N LEU A 39 -2.27 7.48 9.11
CA LEU A 39 -2.01 6.07 8.82
C LEU A 39 -2.30 5.18 10.03
N ILE A 40 -1.83 5.57 11.22
CA ILE A 40 -2.09 4.82 12.46
C ILE A 40 -3.61 4.70 12.71
N LYS A 41 -4.35 5.81 12.61
CA LYS A 41 -5.81 5.78 12.77
C LYS A 41 -6.48 4.89 11.72
N LYS A 42 -6.06 4.99 10.46
CA LYS A 42 -6.61 4.17 9.37
C LYS A 42 -6.37 2.67 9.60
N VAL A 43 -5.18 2.28 10.07
CA VAL A 43 -4.85 0.89 10.40
C VAL A 43 -5.69 0.41 11.58
N ILE A 44 -5.74 1.16 12.68
CA ILE A 44 -6.56 0.81 13.85
C ILE A 44 -8.04 0.67 13.48
N THR A 45 -8.59 1.59 12.68
CA THR A 45 -9.98 1.50 12.23
C THR A 45 -10.21 0.25 11.37
N ARG A 46 -9.26 -0.13 10.51
CA ARG A 46 -9.36 -1.37 9.70
C ARG A 46 -9.34 -2.63 10.56
N GLU A 47 -8.42 -2.70 11.53
CA GLU A 47 -8.33 -3.82 12.46
C GLU A 47 -9.58 -3.92 13.35
N GLN A 48 -10.10 -2.79 13.83
CA GLN A 48 -11.33 -2.73 14.65
C GLN A 48 -12.59 -3.12 13.87
N LEU A 49 -12.64 -2.83 12.57
CA LEU A 49 -13.75 -3.25 11.70
C LEU A 49 -13.65 -4.73 11.29
N GLY A 50 -12.69 -5.49 11.81
CA GLY A 50 -12.53 -6.91 11.51
C GLY A 50 -11.97 -7.19 10.12
N VAL A 51 -11.45 -6.17 9.42
CA VAL A 51 -10.69 -6.37 8.18
C VAL A 51 -9.25 -6.69 8.58
N VAL A 52 -9.07 -7.89 9.13
CA VAL A 52 -7.74 -8.49 9.29
C VAL A 52 -7.34 -8.95 7.90
N GLU A 53 -6.67 -8.09 7.14
CA GLU A 53 -5.88 -8.57 6.00
C GLU A 53 -4.71 -9.34 6.61
N ASP A 54 -4.86 -10.66 6.66
CA ASP A 54 -3.79 -11.56 7.05
C ASP A 54 -2.68 -11.44 6.00
N TYR A 55 -1.71 -10.56 6.25
CA TYR A 55 -0.56 -10.33 5.37
C TYR A 55 0.34 -11.57 5.24
N ARG A 56 -0.01 -12.70 5.87
CA ARG A 56 0.73 -13.96 5.80
C ARG A 56 0.44 -14.82 4.56
N GLN A 57 -0.51 -14.51 3.68
CA GLN A 57 -0.81 -15.41 2.55
C GLN A 57 -1.12 -14.78 1.19
N ALA A 58 -0.63 -13.59 0.87
CA ALA A 58 -0.55 -13.18 -0.55
C ALA A 58 0.70 -13.78 -1.20
N ARG A 59 0.79 -15.11 -1.28
CA ARG A 59 1.77 -15.76 -2.14
C ARG A 59 1.30 -15.51 -3.57
N ILE A 60 1.88 -14.50 -4.22
CA ILE A 60 1.69 -14.18 -5.65
C ILE A 60 1.67 -15.47 -6.51
N TRP A 61 2.50 -16.45 -6.13
CA TRP A 61 2.63 -17.77 -6.75
C TRP A 61 1.42 -18.72 -6.60
N GLU A 62 0.55 -18.52 -5.60
CA GLU A 62 -0.66 -19.34 -5.38
C GLU A 62 -1.89 -18.79 -6.14
N GLU A 63 -1.90 -17.50 -6.48
CA GLU A 63 -2.99 -16.86 -7.23
C GLU A 63 -2.75 -16.83 -8.75
N LEU A 64 -1.49 -16.77 -9.19
CA LEU A 64 -1.12 -16.85 -10.61
C LEU A 64 -1.73 -18.05 -11.37
N PRO A 65 -1.75 -19.28 -10.81
CA PRO A 65 -2.37 -20.42 -11.49
C PRO A 65 -3.88 -20.27 -11.68
N LYS A 66 -4.58 -19.58 -10.77
CA LYS A 66 -6.03 -19.37 -10.86
C LYS A 66 -6.39 -18.39 -11.97
N ILE A 67 -5.53 -17.40 -12.23
CA ILE A 67 -5.68 -16.46 -13.34
C ILE A 67 -5.37 -17.16 -14.67
N ALA A 68 -4.31 -17.99 -14.71
CA ALA A 68 -3.96 -18.78 -15.88
C ALA A 68 -5.01 -19.86 -16.25
N LEU A 69 -5.70 -20.41 -15.24
CA LEU A 69 -6.80 -21.36 -15.46
C LEU A 69 -8.07 -20.67 -15.98
N LYS A 70 -8.34 -19.41 -15.60
CA LYS A 70 -9.48 -18.64 -16.11
C LYS A 70 -9.35 -18.28 -17.59
N SER A 71 -8.14 -18.19 -18.12
CA SER A 71 -7.88 -17.85 -19.53
C SER A 71 -7.79 -19.07 -20.47
N ASN A 72 -8.10 -20.28 -20.00
CA ASN A 72 -8.04 -21.52 -20.79
C ASN A 72 -6.71 -21.67 -21.59
N GLY A 73 -5.60 -21.18 -21.03
CA GLY A 73 -4.28 -21.27 -21.66
C GLY A 73 -4.13 -20.51 -22.98
N LYS A 74 -5.03 -19.57 -23.32
CA LYS A 74 -4.86 -18.73 -24.50
C LYS A 74 -4.05 -17.48 -24.13
N PRO A 75 -2.89 -17.22 -24.79
CA PRO A 75 -2.23 -15.94 -24.65
C PRO A 75 -3.20 -14.86 -25.14
N MET A 76 -3.60 -13.97 -24.24
CA MET A 76 -4.25 -12.73 -24.63
C MET A 76 -3.16 -11.95 -25.34
N GLY A 77 -3.23 -11.89 -26.67
CA GLY A 77 -2.22 -11.24 -27.50
C GLY A 77 -1.91 -9.83 -27.01
N LEU A 78 -0.73 -9.33 -27.40
CA LEU A 78 -0.30 -7.97 -27.08
C LEU A 78 -1.37 -6.97 -27.53
N SER A 79 -1.65 -5.99 -26.67
CA SER A 79 -2.52 -4.86 -27.01
C SER A 79 -1.87 -4.07 -28.16
N GLU A 80 -2.65 -3.46 -29.05
CA GLU A 80 -2.13 -2.63 -30.16
C GLU A 80 -1.18 -1.51 -29.66
N ASP A 81 -1.34 -1.08 -28.40
CA ASP A 81 -0.47 -0.10 -27.74
C ASP A 81 0.95 -0.61 -27.43
N ASP A 82 1.17 -1.93 -27.36
CA ASP A 82 2.46 -2.53 -27.03
C ASP A 82 3.38 -2.71 -28.28
N GLU A 83 2.85 -2.52 -29.50
CA GLU A 83 3.64 -2.58 -30.75
C GLU A 83 4.59 -1.38 -30.91
N ILE A 84 4.37 -0.28 -30.18
CA ILE A 84 5.12 0.98 -30.32
C ILE A 84 6.59 0.86 -29.87
N ILE A 85 6.97 -0.19 -29.13
CA ILE A 85 8.35 -0.36 -28.64
C ILE A 85 9.29 -0.95 -29.72
N TYR A 86 8.77 -1.46 -30.84
CA TYR A 86 9.58 -2.12 -31.88
C TYR A 86 9.62 -1.41 -33.24
N ASP A 87 9.18 -0.14 -33.33
CA ASP A 87 9.37 0.72 -34.51
C ASP A 87 10.45 1.80 -34.26
#